data_AF-A0A966S075-F1
#
_entry.id   AF-A0A966S075-F1
#
_cell.length_a   1.000
_cell.length_b   1.000
_cell.length_c   1.000
_cell.angle_alpha   90.00
_cell.angle_beta   90.00
_cell.angle_gamma   90.00
#
_symmetry.space_group_name_H-M   'P 1'
#
loop_
_entity.id
_entity.type
_entity.pdbx_description
1 polymer ?
#
loop_
_entity_poly.entity_id
_entity_poly.type
_entity_poly.pdbx_seq_one_letter_code
_entity_poly.pdbx_strand_id
1 'polypeptide(L)'
;MRFNSIFFLFLSCLLFPENKPLNLIWVGCDPTTSWEQQWIHELFEFVPHPIVEIVAPDYDQVLPFSVLIFSVPNRQKLDRLLENYTLSKTPFALVQLSDEELLYTNIAYHGAEFILRNYFSKKLARLNKRVHFIPLGYKNHFWRGFEGRIKGANERKYNWSFAGNINRPDRLKMARNMGYIPGYSFNRGCGFNSKNALSTSSYRDLLLDTIISPCPIGNASFDSFRV
;
A
#
# COMPACT_ATOMS: atom_id res chain seq x y z
N MET A 1 -4.20 3.07 -13.89
CA MET A 1 -5.41 3.16 -13.06
C MET A 1 -5.28 4.49 -12.32
N ARG A 2 -5.92 5.56 -12.78
CA ARG A 2 -5.80 6.86 -12.11
C ARG A 2 -6.64 6.79 -10.85
N PHE A 3 -6.00 6.76 -9.69
CA PHE A 3 -6.69 6.84 -8.41
C PHE A 3 -7.51 8.14 -8.37
N ASN A 4 -8.66 8.08 -7.70
CA ASN A 4 -9.70 9.11 -7.76
C ASN A 4 -9.14 10.43 -7.20
N SER A 5 -8.67 11.33 -8.08
CA SER A 5 -8.00 12.60 -7.73
C SER A 5 -8.85 13.49 -6.83
N ILE A 6 -10.18 13.35 -6.89
CA ILE A 6 -11.15 14.02 -6.03
C ILE A 6 -10.96 13.68 -4.55
N PHE A 7 -10.55 12.44 -4.23
CA PHE A 7 -10.33 12.02 -2.85
C PHE A 7 -9.14 12.75 -2.22
N PHE A 8 -8.04 12.88 -2.97
CA PHE A 8 -6.83 13.58 -2.50
C PHE A 8 -6.98 15.10 -2.52
N LEU A 9 -7.78 15.65 -3.43
CA LEU A 9 -8.22 17.06 -3.40
C LEU A 9 -9.09 17.39 -2.17
N PHE A 10 -9.94 16.46 -1.73
CA PHE A 10 -10.69 16.64 -0.49
C PHE A 10 -9.77 16.57 0.74
N LEU A 11 -8.80 15.67 0.71
CA LEU A 11 -7.73 15.56 1.71
C LEU A 11 -6.93 16.86 1.82
N SER A 12 -6.64 17.51 0.68
CA SER A 12 -5.89 18.77 0.65
C SER A 12 -6.64 19.89 1.38
N CYS A 13 -7.94 20.02 1.12
CA CYS A 13 -8.75 21.09 1.69
C CYS A 13 -9.06 20.94 3.19
N LEU A 14 -9.09 19.70 3.71
CA LEU A 14 -9.46 19.44 5.11
C LEU A 14 -8.32 19.61 6.10
N LEU A 15 -7.09 19.42 5.63
CA LEU A 15 -5.92 19.33 6.51
C LEU A 15 -4.87 20.39 6.26
N PHE A 16 -4.79 20.95 5.05
CA PHE A 16 -3.60 21.68 4.63
C PHE A 16 -3.96 23.08 4.12
N PRO A 17 -3.76 24.14 4.93
CA PRO A 17 -3.89 25.51 4.45
C PRO A 17 -2.87 25.77 3.34
N GLU A 18 -3.23 26.66 2.41
CA GLU A 18 -2.41 26.99 1.24
C GLU A 18 -0.95 27.30 1.64
N ASN A 19 0.00 26.76 0.87
CA ASN A 19 1.45 26.99 0.97
C ASN A 19 2.21 26.39 2.18
N LYS A 20 1.61 25.47 2.96
CA LYS A 20 2.36 24.68 3.96
C LYS A 20 2.79 23.32 3.39
N PRO A 21 4.00 22.83 3.72
CA PRO A 21 4.43 21.50 3.33
C PRO A 21 3.64 20.41 4.08
N LEU A 22 3.41 19.29 3.41
CA LEU A 22 2.88 18.06 3.96
C LEU A 22 4.04 17.24 4.55
N ASN A 23 3.99 16.95 5.85
CA ASN A 23 4.98 16.10 6.51
C ASN A 23 4.57 14.64 6.39
N LEU A 24 5.30 13.84 5.61
CA LEU A 24 5.18 12.38 5.60
C LEU A 24 6.14 11.81 6.64
N ILE A 25 5.62 11.42 7.79
CA ILE A 25 6.43 10.96 8.93
C ILE A 25 6.41 9.43 8.96
N TRP A 26 7.53 8.82 8.62
CA TRP A 26 7.76 7.39 8.70
C TRP A 26 8.11 6.99 10.13
N VAL A 27 7.16 6.37 10.80
CA VAL A 27 7.22 6.06 12.22
C VAL A 27 7.71 4.63 12.40
N GLY A 28 8.89 4.49 13.03
CA GLY A 28 9.50 3.18 13.28
C GLY A 28 9.91 2.38 12.04
N CYS A 29 9.96 3.03 10.87
CA CYS A 29 10.42 2.44 9.63
C CYS A 29 11.21 3.47 8.82
N ASP A 30 12.19 2.99 8.04
CA ASP A 30 13.00 3.84 7.16
C ASP A 30 12.41 3.76 5.73
N PRO A 31 11.96 4.88 5.15
CA PRO A 31 11.40 4.91 3.80
C PRO A 31 12.35 4.37 2.73
N THR A 32 13.67 4.56 2.90
CA THR A 32 14.66 4.08 1.92
C THR A 32 14.73 2.56 1.84
N THR A 33 14.26 1.88 2.88
CA THR A 33 14.20 0.42 2.97
C THR A 33 12.78 -0.14 2.87
N SER A 34 11.75 0.71 3.04
CA SER A 34 10.34 0.34 2.84
C SER A 34 10.08 0.07 1.38
N TRP A 35 9.46 -1.07 1.05
CA TRP A 35 9.12 -1.37 -0.33
C TRP A 35 7.97 -0.50 -0.86
N GLU A 36 7.19 0.15 0.01
CA GLU A 36 6.00 0.92 -0.38
C GLU A 36 6.33 2.36 -0.72
N GLN A 37 7.56 2.85 -0.47
CA GLN A 37 7.88 4.28 -0.56
C GLN A 37 7.37 4.90 -1.86
N GLN A 38 7.73 4.35 -3.03
CA GLN A 38 7.27 4.92 -4.30
C GLN A 38 5.75 4.90 -4.47
N TRP A 39 5.09 3.85 -3.98
CA TRP A 39 3.63 3.77 -3.99
C TRP A 39 2.99 4.82 -3.08
N ILE A 40 3.55 5.06 -1.89
CA ILE A 40 3.09 6.12 -1.00
C ILE A 40 3.27 7.49 -1.64
N HIS A 41 4.40 7.73 -2.32
CA HIS A 41 4.59 8.97 -3.07
C HIS A 41 3.54 9.16 -4.17
N GLU A 42 3.25 8.11 -4.94
CA GLU A 42 2.19 8.16 -5.97
C GLU A 42 0.80 8.45 -5.37
N LEU A 43 0.50 7.95 -4.17
CA LEU A 43 -0.75 8.29 -3.49
C LEU A 43 -0.84 9.78 -3.14
N PHE A 44 0.24 10.36 -2.66
CA PHE A 44 0.28 11.76 -2.22
C PHE A 44 0.68 12.75 -3.32
N GLU A 45 1.04 12.31 -4.53
CA GLU A 45 1.43 13.20 -5.64
C GLU A 45 0.33 14.18 -6.06
N PHE A 46 -0.94 13.81 -5.79
CA PHE A 46 -2.11 14.64 -6.09
C PHE A 46 -2.38 15.73 -5.05
N VAL A 47 -1.61 15.75 -3.95
CA VAL A 47 -1.72 16.79 -2.95
C VAL A 47 -0.95 18.02 -3.45
N PRO A 48 -1.58 19.20 -3.58
CA PRO A 48 -0.97 20.41 -4.15
C PRO A 48 -0.01 21.12 -3.18
N HIS A 49 0.66 20.37 -2.31
CA HIS A 49 1.57 20.88 -1.28
C HIS A 49 2.95 20.25 -1.43
N PRO A 50 4.05 20.97 -1.17
CA PRO A 50 5.37 20.37 -1.09
C PRO A 50 5.39 19.23 -0.07
N ILE A 51 5.96 18.08 -0.42
CA ILE A 51 6.09 16.94 0.48
C ILE A 51 7.46 17.00 1.17
N VAL A 52 7.46 16.85 2.50
CA VAL A 52 8.67 16.68 3.32
C VAL A 52 8.61 15.30 3.96
N GLU A 53 9.57 14.44 3.62
CA GLU A 53 9.72 13.13 4.27
C GLU A 53 10.55 13.26 5.55
N ILE A 54 10.06 12.66 6.63
CA ILE A 54 10.69 12.67 7.94
C ILE A 54 10.74 11.23 8.46
N VAL A 55 11.90 10.80 8.96
CA VAL A 55 12.04 9.52 9.64
C VAL A 55 11.99 9.77 11.14
N ALA A 56 11.03 9.16 11.82
CA ALA A 56 10.83 9.29 13.27
C ALA A 56 11.09 7.94 13.95
N PRO A 57 12.37 7.57 14.20
CA PRO A 57 12.70 6.31 14.88
C PRO A 57 12.31 6.33 16.37
N ASP A 58 12.18 7.51 16.96
CA ASP A 58 11.99 7.70 18.40
C ASP A 58 10.58 8.13 18.83
N TYR A 59 9.67 8.36 17.87
CA TYR A 59 8.23 8.53 18.10
C TYR A 59 7.86 9.75 18.97
N ASP A 60 8.58 10.84 18.78
CA ASP A 60 8.64 11.98 19.70
C ASP A 60 8.27 13.32 19.03
N GLN A 61 8.15 13.36 17.71
CA GLN A 61 7.86 14.58 16.97
C GLN A 61 6.37 14.75 16.66
N VAL A 62 5.77 15.78 17.23
CA VAL A 62 4.47 16.30 16.81
C VAL A 62 4.71 17.46 15.86
N LEU A 63 4.29 17.31 14.61
CA LEU A 63 4.35 18.35 13.60
C LEU A 63 2.95 18.60 13.05
N PRO A 64 2.57 19.84 12.75
CA PRO A 64 1.33 20.11 12.05
C PRO A 64 1.41 19.54 10.63
N PHE A 65 0.26 19.33 10.00
CA PHE A 65 0.19 18.91 8.59
C PHE A 65 0.87 17.57 8.35
N SER A 66 0.65 16.62 9.25
CA SER A 66 1.36 15.34 9.26
C SER A 66 0.51 14.16 8.84
N VAL A 67 1.13 13.28 8.06
CA VAL A 67 0.66 11.93 7.79
C VAL A 67 1.67 10.98 8.44
N LEU A 68 1.23 10.24 9.45
CA LEU A 68 2.06 9.24 10.12
C LEU A 68 1.93 7.92 9.36
N ILE A 69 3.05 7.39 8.87
CA ILE A 69 3.14 6.18 8.06
C ILE A 69 3.86 5.11 8.89
N PHE A 70 3.25 3.93 9.00
CA PHE A 70 3.84 2.84 9.78
C PHE A 70 3.35 1.48 9.30
N SER A 71 4.20 0.46 9.41
CA SER A 71 3.90 -0.93 9.01
C SER A 71 3.76 -1.83 10.24
N VAL A 72 4.85 -2.09 10.94
CA VAL A 72 4.87 -2.86 12.20
C VAL A 72 5.51 -2.00 13.30
N PRO A 73 4.72 -1.12 13.94
CA PRO A 73 5.26 -0.16 14.90
C PRO A 73 5.56 -0.83 16.24
N ASN A 74 6.48 -0.23 17.00
CA ASN A 74 6.49 -0.43 18.45
C ASN A 74 5.21 0.19 19.01
N ARG A 75 4.26 -0.66 19.40
CA ARG A 75 2.92 -0.24 19.83
C ARG A 75 2.95 0.79 20.94
N GLN A 76 3.76 0.59 21.99
CA GLN A 76 3.83 1.52 23.12
C GLN A 76 4.40 2.89 22.73
N LYS A 77 5.32 2.93 21.77
CA LYS A 77 5.86 4.20 21.27
C LYS A 77 4.86 4.89 20.34
N LEU A 78 4.20 4.14 19.46
CA LEU A 78 3.15 4.69 18.59
C LEU A 78 1.98 5.25 19.41
N ASP A 79 1.48 4.49 20.38
CA ASP A 79 0.37 4.95 21.23
C ASP A 79 0.72 6.28 21.92
N ARG A 80 1.94 6.42 22.44
CA ARG A 80 2.46 7.69 23.01
C ARG A 80 2.51 8.83 22.00
N LEU A 81 2.98 8.57 20.78
CA LEU A 81 3.01 9.58 19.73
C LEU A 81 1.59 10.07 19.41
N LEU A 82 0.64 9.14 19.26
CA LEU A 82 -0.76 9.46 18.97
C LEU A 82 -1.44 10.22 20.12
N GLU A 83 -1.11 9.87 21.37
CA GLU A 83 -1.52 10.65 22.55
C GLU A 83 -0.98 12.07 22.49
N ASN A 84 0.29 12.29 22.11
CA ASN A 84 0.87 13.62 21.97
C ASN A 84 0.18 14.46 20.89
N TYR A 85 -0.16 13.86 19.74
CA TYR A 85 -0.97 14.53 18.71
C TYR A 85 -2.36 14.90 19.23
N THR A 86 -3.01 13.99 19.97
CA THR A 86 -4.34 14.21 20.54
C THR A 86 -4.33 15.31 21.60
N LEU A 87 -3.36 15.30 22.52
CA LEU A 87 -3.22 16.29 23.59
C LEU A 87 -2.88 17.68 23.05
N SER A 88 -2.02 17.76 22.04
CA SER A 88 -1.69 19.01 21.36
C SER A 88 -2.81 19.54 20.46
N LYS A 89 -3.86 18.75 20.21
CA LYS A 89 -4.93 19.03 19.25
C LYS A 89 -4.41 19.35 17.85
N THR A 90 -3.27 18.75 17.49
CA THR A 90 -2.66 18.93 16.18
C THR A 90 -3.35 17.98 15.20
N PRO A 91 -3.99 18.46 14.12
CA PRO A 91 -4.60 17.59 13.13
C PRO A 91 -3.55 16.73 12.44
N PHE A 92 -3.85 15.45 12.27
CA PHE A 92 -2.98 14.50 11.60
C PHE A 92 -3.78 13.40 10.93
N ALA A 93 -3.11 12.67 10.06
CA ALA A 93 -3.65 11.50 9.43
C ALA A 93 -2.73 10.30 9.52
N LEU A 94 -3.27 9.13 9.21
CA LEU A 94 -2.57 7.87 9.39
C LEU A 94 -2.54 7.05 8.09
N VAL A 95 -1.41 6.40 7.85
CA VAL A 95 -1.25 5.36 6.85
C VAL A 95 -0.71 4.13 7.57
N GLN A 96 -1.58 3.14 7.75
CA GLN A 96 -1.22 1.83 8.27
C GLN A 96 -0.93 0.88 7.11
N LEU A 97 0.31 0.44 7.04
CA LEU A 97 0.81 -0.54 6.11
C LEU A 97 0.85 -1.93 6.75
N SER A 98 0.86 -2.97 5.92
CA SER A 98 1.22 -4.36 6.26
C SER A 98 0.47 -5.05 7.44
N ASP A 99 -0.66 -4.52 7.92
CA ASP A 99 -1.51 -5.17 8.95
C ASP A 99 -2.41 -6.28 8.38
N GLU A 100 -1.81 -7.35 7.83
CA GLU A 100 -2.50 -8.42 7.08
C GLU A 100 -3.50 -9.19 7.94
N GLU A 101 -3.18 -9.37 9.22
CA GLU A 101 -3.99 -10.09 10.20
C GLU A 101 -5.01 -9.19 10.93
N LEU A 102 -5.05 -7.89 10.59
CA LEU A 102 -5.95 -6.90 11.20
C LEU A 102 -5.80 -6.82 12.73
N LEU A 103 -4.57 -6.95 13.23
CA LEU A 103 -4.26 -6.96 14.67
C LEU A 103 -4.35 -5.56 15.27
N TYR A 104 -4.12 -4.52 14.47
CA TYR A 104 -4.22 -3.14 14.93
C TYR A 104 -5.67 -2.66 14.77
N THR A 105 -6.42 -2.68 15.88
CA THR A 105 -7.80 -2.16 15.90
C THR A 105 -8.06 -1.14 17.02
N ASN A 106 -8.76 -0.09 16.59
CA ASN A 106 -9.46 0.97 17.33
C ASN A 106 -8.64 1.97 18.16
N ILE A 107 -7.69 1.55 19.01
CA ILE A 107 -7.04 2.49 19.94
C ILE A 107 -6.09 3.45 19.18
N ALA A 108 -5.37 2.95 18.19
CA ALA A 108 -4.41 3.72 17.40
C ALA A 108 -5.04 4.75 16.42
N TYR A 109 -6.37 4.89 16.41
CA TYR A 109 -7.12 5.70 15.45
C TYR A 109 -7.84 6.89 16.07
N HIS A 110 -7.76 7.05 17.39
CA HIS A 110 -8.31 8.22 18.05
C HIS A 110 -7.50 9.47 17.68
N GLY A 111 -8.20 10.56 17.36
CA GLY A 111 -7.58 11.84 16.99
C GLY A 111 -7.20 12.00 15.51
N ALA A 112 -7.07 10.91 14.75
CA ALA A 112 -6.76 11.00 13.33
C ALA A 112 -7.97 11.51 12.51
N GLU A 113 -7.73 12.46 11.63
CA GLU A 113 -8.74 13.04 10.73
C GLU A 113 -9.11 12.07 9.60
N PHE A 114 -8.11 11.33 9.09
CA PHE A 114 -8.32 10.23 8.15
C PHE A 114 -7.28 9.12 8.36
N ILE A 115 -7.64 7.91 7.93
CA ILE A 115 -6.82 6.70 8.05
C ILE A 115 -6.85 5.95 6.72
N LEU A 116 -5.68 5.68 6.14
CA LEU A 116 -5.51 4.79 5.00
C LEU A 116 -4.97 3.43 5.46
N ARG A 117 -5.52 2.34 4.90
CA ARG A 117 -5.10 0.95 5.19
C ARG A 117 -5.02 0.12 3.92
N ASN A 118 -4.10 -0.84 3.85
CA ASN A 118 -4.07 -1.77 2.70
C ASN A 118 -5.19 -2.81 2.73
N TYR A 119 -5.39 -3.45 3.89
CA TYR A 119 -6.25 -4.63 3.97
C TYR A 119 -7.68 -4.30 4.39
N PHE A 120 -8.64 -4.71 3.56
CA PHE A 120 -10.06 -4.48 3.79
C PHE A 120 -10.56 -5.19 5.05
N SER A 121 -11.28 -4.44 5.89
CA SER A 121 -12.01 -4.98 7.03
C SER A 121 -13.44 -4.47 7.03
N LYS A 122 -14.40 -5.38 6.81
CA LYS A 122 -15.84 -5.07 6.85
C LYS A 122 -16.26 -4.47 8.19
N LYS A 123 -15.61 -4.87 9.29
CA LYS A 123 -15.86 -4.32 10.63
C LYS A 123 -15.40 -2.86 10.71
N LEU A 124 -14.18 -2.56 10.31
CA LEU A 124 -13.64 -1.19 10.35
C LEU A 124 -14.39 -0.25 9.39
N ALA A 125 -14.71 -0.71 8.18
CA ALA A 125 -15.49 0.05 7.20
C ALA A 125 -16.87 0.47 7.74
N ARG A 126 -17.45 -0.34 8.64
CA ARG A 126 -18.73 -0.06 9.29
C ARG A 126 -18.58 0.88 10.48
N LEU A 127 -17.57 0.65 11.32
CA LEU A 127 -17.40 1.33 12.60
C LEU A 127 -16.73 2.70 12.50
N ASN A 128 -15.88 2.93 11.50
CA ASN A 128 -15.12 4.18 11.38
C ASN A 128 -15.13 4.71 9.94
N LYS A 129 -15.87 5.80 9.72
CA LYS A 129 -16.01 6.44 8.40
C LYS A 129 -14.75 7.16 7.92
N ARG A 130 -13.78 7.39 8.81
CA ARG A 130 -12.47 7.96 8.49
C ARG A 130 -11.47 6.92 7.96
N VAL A 131 -11.83 5.63 8.01
CA VAL A 131 -10.98 4.55 7.48
C VAL A 131 -11.29 4.33 6.01
N HIS A 132 -10.27 4.50 5.18
CA HIS A 132 -10.28 4.24 3.75
C HIS A 132 -9.29 3.13 3.42
N PHE A 133 -9.65 2.31 2.44
CA PHE A 133 -8.83 1.20 2.00
C PHE A 133 -8.19 1.54 0.67
N ILE A 134 -6.87 1.40 0.61
CA ILE A 134 -6.04 1.58 -0.57
C ILE A 134 -5.43 0.22 -0.94
N PRO A 135 -5.06 -0.04 -2.20
CA PRO A 135 -4.30 -1.24 -2.52
C PRO A 135 -2.96 -1.30 -1.77
N LEU A 136 -2.43 -2.51 -1.65
CA LEU A 136 -1.07 -2.77 -1.15
C LEU A 136 0.01 -2.02 -1.96
N GLY A 137 -0.26 -1.79 -3.25
CA GLY A 137 0.63 -1.07 -4.16
C GLY A 137 1.67 -1.96 -4.83
N TYR A 138 2.71 -1.32 -5.37
CA TYR A 138 3.83 -1.99 -6.02
C TYR A 138 5.13 -1.81 -5.23
N LYS A 139 6.08 -2.72 -5.44
CA LYS A 139 7.39 -2.70 -4.80
C LYS A 139 8.25 -1.56 -5.35
N ASN A 140 9.09 -0.96 -4.50
CA ASN A 140 10.10 0.01 -4.92
C ASN A 140 10.88 -0.43 -6.16
N HIS A 141 11.17 0.57 -7.00
CA HIS A 141 11.79 0.45 -8.31
C HIS A 141 10.93 -0.21 -9.38
N PHE A 142 9.60 -0.33 -9.18
CA PHE A 142 8.68 -0.85 -10.19
C PHE A 142 8.85 -0.15 -11.54
N TRP A 143 8.80 1.18 -11.54
CA TRP A 143 8.91 2.00 -12.75
C TRP A 143 10.35 2.24 -13.22
N ARG A 144 11.37 1.74 -12.52
CA ARG A 144 12.77 2.00 -12.86
C ARG A 144 13.11 1.43 -14.24
N GLY A 145 13.60 2.28 -15.13
CA GLY A 145 13.97 1.92 -16.50
C GLY A 145 12.79 1.53 -17.40
N PHE A 146 11.55 1.85 -17.01
CA PHE A 146 10.39 1.66 -17.87
C PHE A 146 10.19 2.90 -18.75
N GLU A 147 10.44 2.76 -20.05
CA GLU A 147 10.25 3.82 -21.06
C GLU A 147 9.04 3.55 -21.97
N GLY A 148 8.35 2.43 -21.75
CA GLY A 148 7.22 2.01 -22.57
C GLY A 148 5.93 2.76 -22.27
N ARG A 149 4.92 2.57 -23.13
CA ARG A 149 3.54 2.93 -22.81
C ARG A 149 2.82 1.75 -22.16
N ILE A 150 1.85 2.06 -21.30
CA ILE A 150 0.92 1.04 -20.78
C ILE A 150 0.04 0.55 -21.93
N LYS A 151 0.13 -0.76 -22.22
CA LYS A 151 -0.62 -1.42 -23.30
C LYS A 151 -2.10 -1.56 -22.96
N GLY A 152 -2.97 -1.34 -23.96
CA GLY A 152 -4.37 -1.70 -23.89
C GLY A 152 -4.55 -3.22 -23.86
N ALA A 153 -5.70 -3.72 -23.40
CA ALA A 153 -5.92 -5.16 -23.20
C ALA A 153 -5.63 -6.00 -24.46
N ASN A 154 -6.04 -5.52 -25.65
CA ASN A 154 -5.86 -6.22 -26.92
C ASN A 154 -4.40 -6.28 -27.41
N GLU A 155 -3.49 -5.55 -26.76
CA GLU A 155 -2.07 -5.47 -27.12
C GLU A 155 -1.18 -6.29 -26.17
N ARG A 156 -1.79 -6.90 -25.14
CA ARG A 156 -1.09 -7.66 -24.10
C ARG A 156 -0.83 -9.08 -24.57
N LYS A 157 0.34 -9.60 -24.19
CA LYS A 157 0.81 -10.92 -24.61
C LYS A 157 0.05 -12.07 -23.94
N TYR A 158 -0.38 -11.89 -22.69
CA TYR A 158 -0.99 -12.94 -21.90
C TYR A 158 -2.45 -12.61 -21.57
N ASN A 159 -3.34 -13.56 -21.81
CA ASN A 159 -4.72 -13.52 -21.33
C ASN A 159 -4.76 -13.53 -19.80
N TRP A 160 -3.89 -14.33 -19.18
CA TRP A 160 -3.71 -14.29 -17.74
C TRP A 160 -2.29 -14.63 -17.31
N SER A 161 -1.91 -14.17 -16.12
CA SER A 161 -0.67 -14.60 -15.51
C SER A 161 -0.74 -14.72 -14.01
N PHE A 162 0.11 -15.56 -13.45
CA PHE A 162 0.28 -15.69 -12.01
C PHE A 162 1.76 -15.72 -11.67
N ALA A 163 2.16 -14.91 -10.70
CA ALA A 163 3.46 -14.99 -10.04
C ALA A 163 3.25 -15.08 -8.53
N GLY A 164 3.84 -16.11 -7.91
CA GLY A 164 3.82 -16.26 -6.45
C GLY A 164 3.82 -17.71 -5.98
N ASN A 165 3.60 -17.89 -4.69
CA ASN A 165 3.62 -19.19 -4.04
C ASN A 165 2.30 -19.96 -4.24
N ILE A 166 2.38 -21.26 -4.56
CA ILE A 166 1.23 -22.18 -4.73
C ILE A 166 1.01 -23.15 -3.55
N ASN A 167 1.72 -22.97 -2.43
CA ASN A 167 1.66 -23.87 -1.27
C ASN A 167 0.32 -23.84 -0.51
N ARG A 168 -0.69 -23.12 -1.02
CA ARG A 168 -2.06 -23.11 -0.49
C ARG A 168 -2.99 -23.85 -1.46
N PRO A 169 -3.87 -24.75 -0.97
CA PRO A 169 -4.71 -25.60 -1.84
C PRO A 169 -5.61 -24.85 -2.82
N ASP A 170 -6.13 -23.70 -2.41
CA ASP A 170 -6.97 -22.81 -3.21
C ASP A 170 -6.23 -22.17 -4.38
N ARG A 171 -4.94 -21.79 -4.21
CA ARG A 171 -4.08 -21.29 -5.29
C ARG A 171 -3.82 -22.37 -6.32
N LEU A 172 -3.60 -23.60 -5.88
CA LEU A 172 -3.45 -24.75 -6.78
C LEU A 172 -4.76 -25.01 -7.56
N LYS A 173 -5.91 -24.95 -6.89
CA LYS A 173 -7.22 -25.07 -7.53
C LYS A 173 -7.45 -23.96 -8.57
N MET A 174 -7.13 -22.71 -8.22
CA MET A 174 -7.19 -21.58 -9.15
C MET A 174 -6.28 -21.81 -10.35
N ALA A 175 -5.00 -22.17 -10.14
CA ALA A 175 -4.06 -22.41 -11.24
C ALA A 175 -4.54 -23.51 -12.20
N ARG A 176 -5.11 -24.60 -11.66
CA ARG A 176 -5.70 -25.68 -12.48
C ARG A 176 -6.86 -25.19 -13.34
N ASN A 177 -7.78 -24.40 -12.77
CA ASN A 177 -8.94 -23.87 -13.50
C ASN A 177 -8.53 -22.81 -14.53
N MET A 178 -7.59 -21.94 -14.19
CA MET A 178 -7.06 -20.94 -15.12
C MET A 178 -6.28 -21.59 -16.27
N GLY A 179 -5.68 -22.76 -16.06
CA GLY A 179 -4.97 -23.53 -17.08
C GLY A 179 -5.78 -23.91 -18.31
N TYR A 180 -7.12 -23.88 -18.22
CA TYR A 180 -8.00 -24.07 -19.39
C TYR A 180 -8.08 -22.84 -20.30
N ILE A 181 -7.63 -21.67 -19.83
CA ILE A 181 -7.58 -20.43 -20.61
C ILE A 181 -6.20 -20.35 -21.26
N PRO A 182 -6.08 -20.36 -22.61
CA PRO A 182 -4.80 -20.35 -23.30
C PRO A 182 -4.11 -18.98 -23.18
N GLY A 183 -2.83 -18.92 -23.58
CA GLY A 183 -2.07 -17.68 -23.64
C GLY A 183 -1.74 -17.14 -22.25
N TYR A 184 -1.04 -17.94 -21.43
CA TYR A 184 -0.75 -17.59 -20.05
C TYR A 184 0.73 -17.59 -19.70
N SER A 185 1.05 -16.93 -18.59
CA SER A 185 2.36 -17.01 -17.95
C SER A 185 2.21 -17.42 -16.49
N PHE A 186 2.94 -18.45 -16.08
CA PHE A 186 2.84 -19.02 -14.75
C PHE A 186 4.23 -19.12 -14.11
N ASN A 187 4.52 -18.22 -13.17
CA ASN A 187 5.74 -18.24 -12.38
C ASN A 187 5.42 -18.73 -10.96
N ARG A 188 5.94 -19.91 -10.64
CA ARG A 188 5.81 -20.50 -9.31
C ARG A 188 7.01 -20.09 -8.45
N GLY A 189 6.77 -19.22 -7.48
CA GLY A 189 7.71 -18.87 -6.41
C GLY A 189 7.68 -19.90 -5.28
N CYS A 190 8.78 -20.03 -4.52
CA CYS A 190 8.83 -20.89 -3.34
C CYS A 190 8.45 -20.18 -2.03
N GLY A 191 8.16 -18.88 -2.09
CA GLY A 191 7.86 -18.05 -0.92
C GLY A 191 8.23 -16.60 -1.17
N PHE A 192 7.98 -15.76 -0.16
CA PHE A 192 8.28 -14.33 -0.22
C PHE A 192 9.79 -14.09 -0.46
N ASN A 193 10.13 -13.27 -1.45
CA ASN A 193 11.53 -12.98 -1.85
C ASN A 193 12.37 -14.27 -2.11
N SER A 194 11.74 -15.34 -2.59
CA SER A 194 12.44 -16.57 -2.95
C SER A 194 13.41 -16.36 -4.12
N LYS A 195 14.48 -17.17 -4.22
CA LYS A 195 15.48 -17.05 -5.30
C LYS A 195 14.90 -17.22 -6.71
N ASN A 196 13.77 -17.92 -6.82
CA ASN A 196 13.03 -18.12 -8.06
C ASN A 196 11.89 -17.10 -8.26
N ALA A 197 11.73 -16.13 -7.36
CA ALA A 197 10.82 -15.03 -7.55
C ALA A 197 11.26 -14.15 -8.73
N LEU A 198 10.30 -13.52 -9.40
CA LEU A 198 10.60 -12.54 -10.43
C LEU A 198 11.29 -11.33 -9.81
N SER A 199 12.26 -10.78 -10.54
CA SER A 199 12.78 -9.45 -10.22
C SER A 199 11.65 -8.41 -10.31
N THR A 200 11.80 -7.26 -9.64
CA THR A 200 10.78 -6.19 -9.68
C THR A 200 10.44 -5.78 -11.12
N SER A 201 11.44 -5.63 -12.00
CA SER A 201 11.23 -5.27 -13.41
C SER A 201 10.56 -6.39 -14.19
N SER A 202 10.97 -7.64 -14.00
CA SER A 202 10.33 -8.78 -14.66
C SER A 202 8.88 -8.96 -14.22
N TYR A 203 8.57 -8.68 -12.94
CA TYR A 203 7.21 -8.71 -12.43
C TYR A 203 6.36 -7.56 -13.00
N ARG A 204 6.93 -6.33 -13.09
CA ARG A 204 6.29 -5.22 -13.82
C ARG A 204 5.94 -5.64 -15.23
N ASP A 205 6.91 -6.13 -16.00
CA ASP A 205 6.72 -6.44 -17.41
C ASP A 205 5.64 -7.52 -17.59
N LEU A 206 5.64 -8.53 -16.70
CA LEU A 206 4.59 -9.53 -16.65
C LEU A 206 3.21 -8.90 -16.43
N LEU A 207 3.06 -8.02 -15.44
CA LEU A 207 1.78 -7.35 -15.15
C LEU A 207 1.31 -6.47 -16.31
N LEU A 208 2.21 -5.70 -16.92
CA LEU A 208 1.89 -4.80 -18.03
C LEU A 208 1.54 -5.56 -19.33
N ASP A 209 2.07 -6.77 -19.49
CA ASP A 209 1.77 -7.67 -20.62
C ASP A 209 0.65 -8.68 -20.34
N THR A 210 -0.08 -8.56 -19.22
CA THR A 210 -1.16 -9.47 -18.84
C THR A 210 -2.52 -8.79 -18.79
N ILE A 211 -3.56 -9.38 -19.38
CA ILE A 211 -4.94 -8.88 -19.30
C ILE A 211 -5.51 -9.09 -17.88
N ILE A 212 -5.44 -10.33 -17.36
CA ILE A 212 -5.99 -10.70 -16.04
C ILE A 212 -4.91 -11.32 -15.16
N SER A 213 -4.66 -10.75 -13.98
CA SER A 213 -3.81 -11.35 -12.95
C SER A 213 -4.66 -11.81 -11.77
N PRO A 214 -5.05 -13.09 -11.66
CA PRO A 214 -5.87 -13.56 -10.55
C PRO A 214 -5.18 -13.32 -9.21
N CYS A 215 -5.99 -12.91 -8.22
CA CYS A 215 -5.52 -12.53 -6.89
C CYS A 215 -6.11 -13.44 -5.80
N PRO A 216 -5.68 -14.72 -5.69
CA PRO A 216 -6.17 -15.60 -4.64
C PRO A 216 -5.66 -15.12 -3.28
N ILE A 217 -6.32 -15.55 -2.21
CA ILE A 217 -6.00 -15.15 -0.85
C ILE A 217 -4.51 -15.41 -0.51
N GLY A 218 -3.95 -14.42 0.16
CA GLY A 218 -2.62 -14.32 0.74
C GLY A 218 -2.42 -15.28 1.91
N ASN A 219 -1.74 -14.81 2.94
CA ASN A 219 -1.66 -15.53 4.21
C ASN A 219 -2.95 -15.31 5.02
N ALA A 220 -3.41 -14.07 5.08
CA ALA A 220 -4.61 -13.64 5.80
C ALA A 220 -5.54 -12.72 4.98
N SER A 221 -5.05 -12.07 3.90
CA SER A 221 -5.85 -11.13 3.11
C SER A 221 -5.89 -11.42 1.60
N PHE A 222 -6.93 -10.96 0.91
CA PHE A 222 -7.08 -11.11 -0.54
C PHE A 222 -6.11 -10.23 -1.34
N ASP A 223 -5.81 -9.04 -0.83
CA ASP A 223 -4.72 -8.24 -1.34
C ASP A 223 -3.44 -8.78 -0.71
N SER A 224 -2.45 -9.19 -1.50
CA SER A 224 -1.26 -9.86 -0.98
C SER A 224 -0.07 -9.61 -1.88
N PHE A 225 1.13 -9.56 -1.29
CA PHE A 225 2.37 -9.45 -2.06
C PHE A 225 2.50 -10.55 -3.11
N ARG A 226 2.94 -10.14 -4.30
CA ARG A 226 3.22 -11.03 -5.41
C ARG A 226 4.70 -10.95 -5.77
N VAL A 227 5.54 -11.49 -4.88
CA VAL A 227 6.98 -11.69 -5.13
C VAL A 227 7.45 -12.94 -4.38
#